data_AF-A0A2I0P938-F1
#
_entry.id   AF-A0A2I0P938-F1
#
_cell.length_a   1.000
_cell.length_b   1.000
_cell.length_c   1.000
_cell.angle_alpha   90.00
_cell.angle_beta   90.00
_cell.angle_gamma   90.00
#
_symmetry.space_group_name_H-M   'P 1'
#
loop_
_entity.id
_entity.type
_entity.pdbx_description
1 polymer ?
#
loop_
_entity_poly.entity_id
_entity_poly.type
_entity_poly.pdbx_seq_one_letter_code
_entity_poly.pdbx_strand_id
1 'polypeptide(L)'
;MREHNLPTPDGPDPEEKGAIFLGWLKKRGGVRKIQDCQRKCRENGFEAREFVDSIGQDYIRLYRAGGGDKVIKLEKPVWADRWMTYYDLEVPHHRHWTKLKE
;
A
#
# COMPACT_ATOMS: atom_id res chain seq x y z
N MET A 1 -19.53 10.23 -10.23
CA MET A 1 -18.19 9.67 -10.46
C MET A 1 -17.22 10.76 -10.01
N ARG A 2 -16.32 10.49 -9.05
CA ARG A 2 -15.33 11.51 -8.64
C ARG A 2 -14.30 11.59 -9.77
N GLU A 3 -14.25 12.73 -10.46
CA GLU A 3 -13.21 13.02 -11.43
C GLU A 3 -11.89 13.16 -10.67
N HIS A 4 -11.11 12.07 -10.64
CA HIS A 4 -9.73 12.13 -10.16
C HIS A 4 -8.94 12.92 -11.21
N ASN A 5 -8.61 14.18 -10.90
CA ASN A 5 -7.88 15.09 -11.79
C ASN A 5 -6.37 14.73 -11.91
N LEU A 6 -6.00 13.52 -11.48
CA LEU A 6 -4.65 12.98 -11.50
C LEU A 6 -4.56 11.88 -12.57
N PRO A 7 -3.46 11.82 -13.34
CA PRO A 7 -3.25 10.71 -14.26
C PRO A 7 -3.24 9.40 -13.49
N THR A 8 -3.90 8.38 -14.03
CA THR A 8 -3.90 7.02 -13.47
C THR A 8 -2.46 6.55 -13.32
N PRO A 9 -2.03 6.12 -12.12
CA PRO A 9 -0.67 5.65 -11.90
C PRO A 9 -0.33 4.42 -12.73
N ASP A 10 0.95 4.29 -13.11
CA ASP A 10 1.45 3.08 -13.77
C ASP A 10 1.40 1.85 -12.84
N GLY A 11 1.04 0.70 -13.41
CA GLY A 11 1.06 -0.60 -12.74
C GLY A 11 -0.33 -1.10 -12.33
N PRO A 12 -0.38 -2.21 -11.58
CA PRO A 12 -1.64 -2.79 -11.12
C PRO A 12 -2.35 -1.84 -10.15
N ASP A 13 -3.66 -1.77 -10.26
CA ASP A 13 -4.52 -0.98 -9.38
C ASP A 13 -4.78 -1.78 -8.07
N PRO A 14 -4.37 -1.27 -6.90
CA PRO A 14 -4.65 -1.89 -5.61
C PRO A 14 -6.09 -1.67 -5.11
N GLU A 15 -6.92 -0.93 -5.83
CA GLU A 15 -8.19 -0.38 -5.38
C GLU A 15 -8.03 0.52 -4.14
N GLU A 16 -9.09 1.23 -3.77
CA GLU A 16 -9.09 2.11 -2.60
C GLU A 16 -8.72 1.34 -1.31
N LYS A 17 -9.29 0.16 -1.12
CA LYS A 17 -9.03 -0.69 0.05
C LYS A 17 -7.60 -1.20 0.12
N GLY A 18 -7.02 -1.58 -1.02
CA GLY A 18 -5.61 -1.98 -1.07
C GLY A 18 -4.69 -0.78 -0.86
N ALA A 19 -5.02 0.39 -1.40
CA ALA A 19 -4.27 1.62 -1.12
C ALA A 19 -4.27 1.99 0.38
N ILE A 20 -5.39 1.80 1.11
CA ILE A 20 -5.43 1.94 2.58
C ILE A 20 -4.44 0.96 3.24
N PHE A 21 -4.45 -0.30 2.81
CA PHE A 21 -3.53 -1.31 3.33
C PHE A 21 -2.06 -0.99 3.02
N LEU A 22 -1.76 -0.54 1.80
CA LEU A 22 -0.43 -0.12 1.38
C LEU A 22 0.07 1.05 2.24
N GLY A 23 -0.78 2.04 2.51
CA GLY A 23 -0.47 3.15 3.42
C GLY A 23 -0.18 2.66 4.84
N TRP A 24 -0.97 1.72 5.36
CA TRP A 24 -0.73 1.10 6.66
C TRP A 24 0.60 0.31 6.70
N LEU A 25 0.92 -0.43 5.64
CA LEU A 25 2.15 -1.22 5.52
C LEU A 25 3.38 -0.31 5.41
N LYS A 26 3.31 0.74 4.58
CA LYS A 26 4.37 1.75 4.38
C LYS A 26 4.71 2.45 5.70
N LYS A 27 3.71 2.90 6.47
CA LYS A 27 3.91 3.50 7.81
C LYS A 27 4.67 2.61 8.79
N ARG A 28 4.67 1.30 8.59
CA ARG A 28 5.29 0.30 9.47
C ARG A 28 6.63 -0.21 8.96
N GLY A 29 7.23 0.49 7.99
CA GLY A 29 8.53 0.15 7.39
C GLY A 29 8.43 -0.71 6.14
N GLY A 30 7.24 -0.88 5.55
CA GLY A 30 7.06 -1.60 4.28
C GLY A 30 7.18 -3.13 4.39
N VAL A 31 7.28 -3.70 5.58
CA VAL A 31 7.34 -5.16 5.79
C VAL A 31 6.65 -5.57 7.09
N ARG A 32 5.77 -6.58 7.03
CA ARG A 32 5.08 -7.15 8.21
C ARG A 32 4.74 -8.62 8.07
N LYS A 33 4.50 -9.28 9.21
CA LYS A 33 4.06 -10.68 9.27
C LYS A 33 2.75 -10.86 8.51
N ILE A 34 2.61 -12.01 7.85
CA ILE A 34 1.41 -12.35 7.08
C ILE A 34 0.15 -12.31 7.95
N GLN A 35 0.24 -12.71 9.22
CA GLN A 35 -0.90 -12.71 10.15
C GLN A 35 -1.43 -11.29 10.43
N ASP A 36 -0.54 -10.33 10.65
CA ASP A 36 -0.92 -8.93 10.82
C ASP A 36 -1.49 -8.34 9.53
N CYS A 37 -0.89 -8.68 8.39
CA CYS A 37 -1.39 -8.23 7.09
C CYS A 37 -2.76 -8.81 6.79
N GLN A 38 -2.99 -10.10 7.06
CA GLN A 38 -4.27 -10.77 6.88
C GLN A 38 -5.35 -10.12 7.75
N ARG A 39 -5.04 -9.85 9.02
CA ARG A 39 -5.95 -9.15 9.92
C ARG A 39 -6.32 -7.77 9.36
N LYS A 40 -5.33 -7.00 8.88
CA LYS A 40 -5.60 -5.68 8.30
C LYS A 40 -6.38 -5.76 6.99
N CYS A 41 -6.10 -6.72 6.13
CA CYS A 41 -6.85 -6.91 4.89
C CYS A 41 -8.31 -7.29 5.19
N ARG A 42 -8.55 -8.17 6.17
CA ARG A 42 -9.90 -8.55 6.62
C ARG A 42 -10.68 -7.37 7.20
N GLU A 43 -10.04 -6.49 7.97
CA GLU A 43 -10.65 -5.23 8.42
C GLU A 43 -11.13 -4.36 7.25
N ASN A 44 -10.46 -4.43 6.09
CA ASN A 44 -10.83 -3.72 4.87
C ASN A 44 -11.71 -4.55 3.93
N GLY A 45 -12.03 -5.80 4.29
CA GLY A 45 -12.92 -6.68 3.53
C GLY A 45 -12.26 -7.44 2.37
N PHE A 46 -10.96 -7.73 2.44
CA PHE A 46 -10.26 -8.57 1.45
C PHE A 46 -9.21 -9.48 2.10
N GLU A 47 -8.64 -10.43 1.36
CA GLU A 47 -7.59 -11.33 1.86
C GLU A 47 -6.19 -10.92 1.37
N ALA A 48 -5.19 -10.98 2.26
CA ALA A 48 -3.85 -10.50 1.94
C ALA A 48 -3.15 -11.35 0.87
N ARG A 49 -3.45 -12.66 0.83
CA ARG A 49 -2.85 -13.56 -0.15
C ARG A 49 -3.40 -13.32 -1.56
N GLU A 50 -4.71 -13.17 -1.68
CA GLU A 50 -5.38 -12.85 -2.95
C GLU A 50 -4.93 -11.47 -3.45
N PHE A 51 -4.78 -10.50 -2.55
CA PHE A 51 -4.24 -9.19 -2.89
C PHE A 51 -2.83 -9.28 -3.47
N VAL A 52 -1.93 -10.04 -2.84
CA VAL A 52 -0.56 -10.23 -3.36
C VAL A 52 -0.56 -10.92 -4.74
N ASP A 53 -1.46 -11.87 -4.95
CA ASP A 53 -1.58 -12.60 -6.22
C ASP A 53 -2.11 -11.70 -7.35
N SER A 54 -3.15 -10.91 -7.07
CA SER A 54 -3.77 -9.97 -8.01
C SER A 54 -2.80 -8.86 -8.44
N ILE A 55 -2.05 -8.30 -7.49
CA ILE A 55 -1.11 -7.20 -7.76
C ILE A 55 0.20 -7.72 -8.37
N GLY A 56 0.65 -8.90 -7.96
CA GLY A 56 1.89 -9.49 -8.43
C GLY A 56 3.11 -9.17 -7.57
N GLN A 57 4.06 -10.10 -7.59
CA GLN A 57 5.21 -10.14 -6.69
C GLN A 57 6.24 -9.03 -6.93
N ASP A 58 6.19 -8.36 -8.08
CA ASP A 58 7.07 -7.22 -8.41
C ASP A 58 6.75 -5.95 -7.62
N TYR A 59 5.54 -5.85 -7.07
CA TYR A 59 5.06 -4.68 -6.33
C TYR A 59 4.91 -4.99 -4.85
N ILE A 60 4.33 -6.14 -4.54
CA ILE A 60 4.17 -6.63 -3.18
C ILE A 60 4.48 -8.12 -3.13
N ARG A 61 5.37 -8.53 -2.24
CA ARG A 61 5.88 -9.90 -2.20
C ARG A 61 5.58 -10.57 -0.88
N LEU A 62 5.08 -11.80 -0.96
CA LEU A 62 5.11 -12.74 0.15
C LEU A 62 6.45 -13.46 0.16
N TYR A 63 7.25 -13.27 1.21
CA TYR A 63 8.53 -13.99 1.36
C TYR A 63 8.73 -14.54 2.77
N ARG A 64 9.65 -15.48 2.91
CA ARG A 64 10.04 -16.05 4.21
C ARG A 64 11.23 -15.27 4.75
N ALA A 65 11.07 -14.67 5.93
CA ALA A 65 12.19 -14.10 6.66
C ALA A 65 13.12 -15.21 7.17
N GLY A 66 14.38 -14.88 7.48
CA GLY A 66 15.42 -15.85 7.87
C GLY A 66 15.12 -16.73 9.09
N GLY A 67 14.06 -16.45 9.84
CA GLY A 67 13.55 -17.26 10.96
C GLY A 67 12.35 -18.16 10.63
N GLY A 68 11.98 -18.33 9.36
CA GLY A 68 10.84 -19.15 8.93
C GLY A 68 9.48 -18.44 8.95
N ASP A 69 9.40 -17.25 9.57
CA ASP A 69 8.23 -16.38 9.55
C ASP A 69 7.89 -15.93 8.11
N LYS A 70 6.62 -16.08 7.71
CA LYS A 70 6.12 -15.51 6.45
C LYS A 70 5.76 -14.05 6.64
N VAL A 71 6.29 -13.19 5.79
CA VAL A 71 6.07 -11.76 5.80
C VAL A 71 5.64 -11.27 4.43
N ILE A 72 4.85 -10.20 4.40
CA ILE A 72 4.53 -9.43 3.20
C ILE A 72 5.40 -8.19 3.21
N LYS A 73 6.08 -7.93 2.09
CA LYS A 73 6.91 -6.75 1.87
C LYS A 73 6.47 -5.99 0.64
N LEU A 74 6.42 -4.68 0.79
CA LEU A 74 6.24 -3.72 -0.27
C LEU A 74 7.57 -3.56 -1.00
N GLU A 75 7.64 -4.03 -2.25
CA GLU A 75 8.85 -3.91 -3.08
C GLU A 75 8.94 -2.55 -3.75
N LYS A 76 7.79 -1.99 -4.17
CA LYS A 76 7.74 -0.69 -4.86
C LYS A 76 6.99 0.36 -4.03
N PRO A 77 7.66 1.03 -3.07
CA PRO A 77 7.01 2.06 -2.24
C PRO A 77 6.54 3.28 -3.03
N VAL A 78 7.22 3.64 -4.12
CA VAL A 78 6.81 4.75 -5.00
C VAL A 78 5.51 4.43 -5.76
N TRP A 79 5.32 3.18 -6.19
CA TRP A 79 4.06 2.73 -6.80
C TRP A 79 2.91 2.85 -5.80
N ALA A 80 3.10 2.36 -4.57
CA ALA A 80 2.10 2.49 -3.51
C ALA A 80 1.76 3.96 -3.22
N ASP A 81 2.77 4.84 -3.19
CA ASP A 81 2.56 6.27 -2.96
C ASP A 81 1.68 6.91 -4.03
N ARG A 82 1.96 6.64 -5.31
CA ARG A 82 1.16 7.17 -6.43
C ARG A 82 -0.30 6.73 -6.35
N TRP A 83 -0.56 5.47 -5.99
CA TRP A 83 -1.92 4.98 -5.80
C TRP A 83 -2.59 5.57 -4.56
N MET A 84 -1.85 5.79 -3.48
CA MET A 84 -2.38 6.51 -2.30
C MET A 84 -2.76 7.94 -2.66
N THR A 85 -1.93 8.67 -3.41
CA THR A 85 -2.25 10.03 -3.89
C THR A 85 -3.43 10.00 -4.85
N TYR A 86 -3.49 9.03 -5.78
CA TYR A 86 -4.62 8.88 -6.70
C TYR A 86 -5.94 8.73 -5.95
N TYR A 87 -5.99 7.91 -4.90
CA TYR A 87 -7.17 7.73 -4.07
C TYR A 87 -7.39 8.79 -2.97
N ASP A 88 -6.57 9.83 -2.89
CA ASP A 88 -6.60 10.84 -1.81
C ASP A 88 -6.43 10.24 -0.40
N LEU A 89 -5.68 9.14 -0.33
CA LEU A 89 -5.34 8.39 0.89
C LEU A 89 -3.91 8.66 1.37
N GLU A 90 -3.21 9.59 0.71
CA GLU A 90 -1.87 9.96 1.07
C GLU A 90 -1.85 10.49 2.50
N VAL A 91 -1.22 9.74 3.39
CA VAL A 91 -1.00 10.22 4.74
C VAL A 91 0.19 11.16 4.66
N PRO A 92 0.05 12.44 5.04
CA PRO A 92 1.13 13.41 4.92
C PRO A 92 2.37 12.88 5.62
N HIS A 93 3.40 12.58 4.82
CA HIS A 93 4.73 12.31 5.33
C HIS A 93 5.23 13.67 5.83
N HIS A 94 5.42 13.84 7.14
CA HIS A 94 5.96 15.07 7.73
C HIS A 94 7.35 15.38 7.14
N ARG A 95 7.40 16.08 6.00
CA ARG A 95 8.51 16.95 5.57
C ARG A 95 8.21 17.85 4.37
N HIS A 96 6.94 18.21 4.12
CA HIS A 96 6.67 19.37 3.28
C HIS A 96 5.49 20.21 3.83
N TRP A 97 5.75 20.93 4.93
CA TRP A 97 5.09 22.21 5.15
C TRP A 97 5.97 23.28 4.50
N THR A 98 5.89 23.44 3.18
CA THR A 98 6.21 24.74 2.59
C THR A 98 4.98 25.60 2.73
N LYS A 99 5.10 26.55 3.64
CA LYS A 99 4.29 27.76 3.79
C LYS A 99 3.53 28.11 2.51
N LEU A 100 2.21 27.93 2.52
CA LEU A 100 1.32 28.88 1.88
C LEU A 100 0.82 29.81 2.99
N LYS A 101 1.55 30.91 3.18
CA LYS A 101 0.98 32.13 3.73
C LYS A 101 0.73 33.02 2.53
N GLU A 102 -0.54 33.22 2.20
CA GLU A 102 -1.02 34.50 1.66
C GLU A 102 -1.75 35.21 2.80
#